data_AF-T1AGX9-F1
#
_entry.id   AF-T1AGX9-F1
#
_cell.length_a   1.000
_cell.length_b   1.000
_cell.length_c   1.000
_cell.angle_alpha   90.00
_cell.angle_beta   90.00
_cell.angle_gamma   90.00
#
_symmetry.space_group_name_H-M   'P 1'
#
loop_
_entity.id
_entity.type
_entity.pdbx_description
1 polymer ?
#
loop_
_entity_poly.entity_id
_entity_poly.type
_entity_poly.pdbx_seq_one_letter_code
_entity_poly.pdbx_strand_id
1 'polypeptide(L)'
;MHRRNTHWAWSAAVILAALPAVNAAVVSSRPAVAGQPVDSSAPAITIAALARRQPVLARRAMVVSAQHLATEVGVRILREGGNAIDAAVAVGYALAVVQPCCGNVGGG
;
A
#
# COMPACT_ATOMS: atom_id res chain seq x y z
N MET A 1 -34.57 52.34 18.50
CA MET A 1 -35.21 51.00 18.54
C MET A 1 -34.57 50.17 17.44
N HIS A 2 -33.89 49.04 17.59
CA HIS A 2 -33.72 48.10 18.69
C HIS A 2 -32.32 47.47 18.53
N ARG A 3 -31.39 47.80 19.44
CA ARG A 3 -30.21 46.96 19.75
C ARG A 3 -30.70 45.81 20.62
N ARG A 4 -30.16 44.59 20.38
CA ARG A 4 -30.06 43.38 21.24
C ARG A 4 -29.88 42.18 20.27
N ASN A 5 -28.78 41.44 20.18
CA ASN A 5 -27.95 40.86 21.24
C ASN A 5 -26.50 40.63 20.77
N THR A 6 -25.60 41.48 21.28
CA THR A 6 -24.15 41.26 21.33
C THR A 6 -23.80 40.82 22.76
N HIS A 7 -23.70 39.51 23.01
CA HIS A 7 -23.15 38.95 24.26
C HIS A 7 -22.56 37.54 24.16
N TRP A 8 -22.54 36.88 23.00
CA TRP A 8 -21.74 35.65 22.79
C TRP A 8 -20.32 35.97 22.36
N ALA A 9 -19.72 36.92 23.05
CA ALA A 9 -18.32 37.25 22.93
C ALA A 9 -17.59 36.66 24.15
N TRP A 10 -16.31 36.34 23.96
CA TRP A 10 -15.30 36.13 25.00
C TRP A 10 -15.36 34.80 25.76
N SER A 11 -15.00 33.67 25.12
CA SER A 11 -14.22 32.57 25.75
C SER A 11 -13.98 31.43 24.75
N ALA A 12 -13.01 31.58 23.85
CA ALA A 12 -12.30 30.47 23.19
C ALA A 12 -11.13 30.95 22.29
N ALA A 13 -10.73 32.22 22.37
CA ALA A 13 -9.36 32.60 21.98
C ALA A 13 -8.41 32.08 23.07
N VAL A 14 -7.23 31.63 22.66
CA VAL A 14 -6.27 30.75 23.38
C VAL A 14 -6.68 29.29 23.19
N ILE A 15 -6.18 28.56 22.19
CA ILE A 15 -4.78 28.15 22.04
C ILE A 15 -4.36 28.24 20.56
N LEU A 16 -3.65 29.32 20.22
CA LEU A 16 -2.75 29.35 19.06
C LEU A 16 -1.40 28.79 19.55
N ALA A 17 -1.24 27.47 19.46
CA ALA A 17 0.05 26.82 19.62
C ALA A 17 0.43 26.18 18.29
N ALA A 18 1.50 26.70 17.72
CA ALA A 18 2.20 26.24 16.54
C ALA A 18 2.21 24.72 16.39
N LEU A 19 1.52 24.21 15.37
CA LEU A 19 1.92 22.94 14.76
C LEU A 19 2.99 23.30 13.73
N PRO A 20 4.28 23.00 13.96
CA PRO A 20 5.25 23.11 12.90
C PRO A 20 4.81 22.14 11.80
N ALA A 21 5.00 22.56 10.55
CA ALA A 21 4.86 21.74 9.38
C ALA A 21 5.25 20.27 9.70
N VAL A 22 4.26 19.39 9.80
CA VAL A 22 4.48 17.94 9.87
C VAL A 22 4.95 17.54 8.48
N ASN A 23 6.23 17.82 8.28
CA ASN A 23 7.19 17.26 7.37
C ASN A 23 6.58 16.49 6.20
N ALA A 24 6.55 17.14 5.04
CA ALA A 24 6.50 16.47 3.74
C ALA A 24 7.59 15.37 3.59
N ALA A 25 8.57 15.33 4.50
CA ALA A 25 9.57 14.28 4.62
C ALA A 25 9.02 12.90 5.08
N VAL A 26 7.87 12.80 5.75
CA VAL A 26 7.27 11.49 6.12
C VAL A 26 6.73 10.73 4.90
N VAL A 27 6.37 11.43 3.82
CA VAL A 27 5.89 10.80 2.57
C VAL A 27 7.06 10.36 1.66
N SER A 28 8.29 10.76 1.97
CA SER A 28 9.46 10.53 1.10
C SER A 28 10.58 9.72 1.75
N SER A 29 10.24 8.71 2.55
CA SER A 29 11.15 7.60 2.86
C SER A 29 10.57 6.30 2.32
N ARG A 30 10.31 6.21 1.01
CA ARG A 30 10.22 4.90 0.38
C ARG A 30 11.62 4.29 0.50
N PRO A 31 11.82 3.20 1.27
CA PRO A 31 13.07 2.49 1.16
C PRO A 31 13.18 2.08 -0.30
N ALA A 32 14.26 2.49 -0.97
CA ALA A 32 14.68 1.74 -2.14
C ALA A 32 14.78 0.30 -1.64
N VAL A 33 14.05 -0.64 -2.26
CA VAL A 33 14.32 -2.06 -2.07
C VAL A 33 15.73 -2.25 -2.62
N ALA A 34 16.72 -2.05 -1.75
CA ALA A 34 18.08 -2.45 -2.01
C ALA A 34 18.01 -3.92 -2.39
N GLY A 35 18.76 -4.34 -3.41
CA GLY A 35 18.86 -5.73 -3.84
C GLY A 35 19.53 -6.59 -2.78
N GLN A 36 18.96 -6.63 -1.58
CA GLN A 36 19.36 -7.49 -0.50
C GLN A 36 19.16 -8.92 -1.00
N PRO A 37 20.16 -9.80 -0.81
CA PRO A 37 20.03 -11.18 -1.18
C PRO A 37 18.82 -11.77 -0.46
N VAL A 38 17.92 -12.36 -1.26
CA VAL A 38 16.80 -13.14 -0.75
C VAL A 38 17.42 -14.25 0.10
N ASP A 39 17.15 -14.21 1.40
CA ASP A 39 17.47 -15.21 2.41
C ASP A 39 18.94 -15.67 2.42
N SER A 40 19.81 -14.93 3.10
CA SER A 40 21.22 -15.33 3.34
C SER A 40 21.39 -16.69 4.06
N SER A 41 20.30 -17.26 4.56
CA SER A 41 20.22 -18.59 5.19
C SER A 41 19.74 -19.69 4.23
N ALA A 42 19.42 -19.38 2.97
CA ALA A 42 18.98 -20.38 2.01
C ALA A 42 20.09 -21.41 1.74
N PRO A 43 19.75 -22.71 1.60
CA PRO A 43 20.75 -23.72 1.28
C PRO A 43 21.41 -23.41 -0.07
N ALA A 44 22.70 -23.75 -0.21
CA ALA A 44 23.51 -23.40 -1.38
C ALA A 44 22.89 -23.83 -2.72
N ILE A 45 22.15 -24.94 -2.73
CA ILE A 45 21.41 -25.43 -3.91
C ILE A 45 20.32 -24.44 -4.34
N THR A 46 19.60 -23.84 -3.39
CA THR A 46 18.58 -22.82 -3.66
C THR A 46 19.21 -21.55 -4.21
N ILE A 47 20.32 -21.07 -3.63
CA ILE A 47 21.04 -19.88 -4.12
C ILE A 47 21.52 -20.08 -5.56
N ALA A 48 22.15 -21.23 -5.85
CA ALA A 48 22.62 -21.56 -7.19
C ALA A 48 21.46 -21.67 -8.20
N ALA A 49 20.31 -22.21 -7.79
CA ALA A 49 19.12 -22.30 -8.62
C ALA A 49 18.52 -20.91 -8.93
N LEU A 50 18.48 -20.02 -7.95
CA LEU A 50 17.94 -18.66 -8.10
C LEU A 50 18.88 -17.72 -8.85
N ALA A 51 20.20 -17.88 -8.73
CA ALA A 51 21.20 -17.04 -9.40
C ALA A 51 21.07 -17.01 -10.93
N ARG A 52 20.46 -18.05 -11.52
CA ARG A 52 20.19 -18.14 -12.97
C ARG A 52 18.82 -17.59 -13.38
N ARG A 53 17.97 -17.20 -12.44
CA ARG A 53 16.67 -16.61 -12.75
C ARG A 53 16.77 -15.09 -12.78
N GLN A 54 16.19 -14.50 -13.81
CA GLN A 54 16.02 -13.05 -13.85
C GLN A 54 14.76 -12.67 -13.05
N PRO A 55 14.87 -11.85 -12.00
CA PRO A 55 13.70 -11.36 -11.28
C PRO A 55 12.94 -10.37 -12.16
N VAL A 56 11.62 -10.34 -12.00
CA VAL A 56 10.82 -9.23 -12.52
C VAL A 56 11.14 -8.01 -11.68
N LEU A 57 11.43 -6.87 -12.33
CA LEU A 57 11.76 -5.62 -11.66
C LEU A 57 10.63 -4.60 -11.86
N ALA A 58 10.28 -3.87 -10.80
CA ALA A 58 9.31 -2.78 -10.86
C ALA A 58 9.81 -1.57 -10.06
N ARG A 59 9.66 -0.36 -10.61
CA ARG A 59 10.18 0.88 -10.01
C ARG A 59 9.34 1.44 -8.86
N ARG A 60 8.04 1.14 -8.82
CA ARG A 60 7.09 1.80 -7.91
C ARG A 60 6.34 0.81 -7.03
N ALA A 61 5.76 -0.22 -7.63
CA ALA A 61 5.01 -1.26 -6.93
C ALA A 61 4.95 -2.52 -7.81
N MET A 62 4.69 -3.66 -7.17
CA MET A 62 4.56 -4.98 -7.80
C MET A 62 3.40 -5.72 -7.15
N VAL A 63 2.71 -6.54 -7.93
CA VAL A 63 1.73 -7.53 -7.46
C VAL A 63 2.20 -8.89 -7.96
N VAL A 64 2.09 -9.91 -7.11
CA VAL A 64 2.39 -11.31 -7.45
C VAL A 64 1.23 -12.15 -6.99
N SER A 65 0.69 -13.01 -7.85
CA SER A 65 -0.33 -13.98 -7.49
C SER A 65 -0.23 -15.22 -8.36
N ALA A 66 -0.97 -16.28 -7.99
CA ALA A 66 -0.99 -17.54 -8.74
C ALA A 66 -1.69 -17.43 -10.11
N GLN A 67 -2.48 -16.37 -10.35
CA GLN A 67 -3.19 -16.16 -11.62
C GLN A 67 -2.82 -14.82 -12.25
N HIS A 68 -2.54 -14.83 -13.55
CA HIS A 68 -2.11 -13.64 -14.26
C HIS A 68 -3.19 -12.54 -14.25
N LEU A 69 -4.45 -12.88 -14.52
CA LEU A 69 -5.56 -11.92 -14.51
C LEU A 69 -5.75 -11.23 -13.15
N ALA A 70 -5.59 -11.96 -12.05
CA ALA A 70 -5.66 -11.37 -10.71
C ALA A 70 -4.49 -10.40 -10.46
N THR A 71 -3.29 -10.76 -10.92
CA THR A 71 -2.12 -9.86 -10.89
C THR A 71 -2.40 -8.57 -11.66
N GLU A 72 -2.98 -8.65 -12.85
CA GLU A 72 -3.33 -7.47 -13.67
C GLU A 72 -4.35 -6.56 -12.97
N VAL A 73 -5.37 -7.14 -12.32
CA VAL A 73 -6.34 -6.38 -11.52
C VAL A 73 -5.64 -5.60 -10.41
N GLY A 74 -4.76 -6.25 -9.63
CA GLY A 74 -4.00 -5.57 -8.59
C GLY A 74 -3.09 -4.46 -9.12
N VAL A 75 -2.38 -4.72 -10.24
CA VAL A 75 -1.54 -3.70 -10.90
C VAL A 75 -2.39 -2.52 -11.37
N ARG A 76 -3.59 -2.75 -11.90
CA ARG A 76 -4.52 -1.68 -12.30
C ARG A 76 -4.92 -0.81 -11.11
N ILE A 77 -5.30 -1.41 -9.99
CA ILE A 77 -5.66 -0.65 -8.77
C ILE A 77 -4.50 0.21 -8.27
N LEU A 78 -3.27 -0.32 -8.27
CA LEU A 78 -2.08 0.47 -7.92
C LEU A 78 -1.81 1.61 -8.90
N ARG A 79 -2.08 1.41 -10.20
CA ARG A 79 -1.95 2.47 -11.22
C ARG A 79 -3.01 3.55 -11.07
N GLU A 80 -4.21 3.20 -10.61
CA GLU A 80 -5.32 4.11 -10.34
C GLU A 80 -5.14 4.91 -9.04
N GLY A 81 -4.06 4.66 -8.29
CA GLY A 81 -3.72 5.39 -7.07
C GLY A 81 -4.15 4.69 -5.79
N GLY A 82 -4.67 3.46 -5.87
CA GLY A 82 -4.94 2.62 -4.71
C GLY A 82 -3.66 2.25 -3.95
N ASN A 83 -3.80 2.00 -2.66
CA ASN A 83 -2.72 1.54 -1.81
C ASN A 83 -2.54 -0.01 -1.90
N ALA A 84 -1.59 -0.55 -1.15
CA ALA A 84 -1.31 -1.99 -1.16
C ALA A 84 -2.49 -2.84 -0.63
N ILE A 85 -3.27 -2.33 0.32
CA ILE A 85 -4.47 -3.00 0.86
C ILE A 85 -5.58 -3.00 -0.18
N ASP A 86 -5.84 -1.89 -0.87
CA ASP A 86 -6.83 -1.80 -1.94
C ASP A 86 -6.53 -2.82 -3.04
N ALA A 87 -5.26 -2.90 -3.45
CA ALA A 87 -4.79 -3.85 -4.45
C ALA A 87 -4.94 -5.30 -3.95
N ALA A 88 -4.60 -5.60 -2.70
CA ALA A 88 -4.74 -6.94 -2.13
C ALA A 88 -6.20 -7.40 -2.09
N VAL A 89 -7.13 -6.54 -1.68
CA VAL A 89 -8.57 -6.84 -1.66
C VAL A 89 -9.08 -7.10 -3.09
N ALA A 90 -8.71 -6.27 -4.06
CA ALA A 90 -9.09 -6.46 -5.46
C ALA A 90 -8.52 -7.76 -6.05
N VAL A 91 -7.27 -8.10 -5.74
CA VAL A 91 -6.64 -9.37 -6.12
C VAL A 91 -7.40 -10.55 -5.50
N GLY A 92 -7.77 -10.47 -4.21
CA GLY A 92 -8.54 -11.50 -3.52
C GLY A 92 -9.88 -11.78 -4.20
N TYR A 93 -10.66 -10.73 -4.49
CA TYR A 93 -11.92 -10.87 -5.23
C TYR A 93 -11.71 -11.39 -6.66
N ALA A 94 -10.66 -10.97 -7.35
CA ALA A 94 -10.34 -11.50 -8.67
C ALA A 94 -10.02 -13.01 -8.60
N LEU A 95 -9.20 -13.43 -7.62
CA LEU A 95 -8.86 -14.85 -7.40
C LEU A 95 -10.08 -15.70 -7.08
N ALA A 96 -11.08 -15.17 -6.37
CA ALA A 96 -12.34 -15.87 -6.13
C ALA A 96 -13.09 -16.25 -7.41
N VAL A 97 -12.81 -15.57 -8.53
CA VAL A 97 -13.38 -15.86 -9.85
C VAL A 97 -12.41 -16.66 -10.72
N VAL A 98 -11.16 -16.22 -10.83
CA VAL A 98 -10.19 -16.80 -11.79
C VAL A 98 -9.38 -17.97 -11.24
N GLN A 99 -9.41 -18.20 -9.91
CA GLN A 99 -8.75 -19.31 -9.24
C GLN A 99 -9.71 -20.05 -8.28
N PRO A 100 -10.74 -20.73 -8.80
CA PRO A 100 -11.80 -21.31 -7.95
C PRO A 100 -11.32 -22.41 -6.99
N CYS A 101 -10.16 -23.02 -7.23
CA CYS A 101 -9.62 -24.06 -6.35
C CYS A 101 -9.12 -23.53 -5.00
N CYS A 102 -8.78 -22.23 -4.91
CA CYS A 102 -8.19 -21.65 -3.70
C CYS A 102 -8.67 -20.23 -3.40
N GLY A 103 -8.93 -19.41 -4.42
CA GLY A 103 -9.59 -18.12 -4.27
C GLY A 103 -11.06 -18.31 -3.93
N ASN A 104 -11.54 -17.61 -2.91
CA ASN A 104 -12.89 -17.81 -2.39
C ASN A 104 -13.42 -16.55 -1.70
N VAL A 105 -14.74 -16.50 -1.50
CA VAL A 105 -15.44 -15.47 -0.68
C VAL A 105 -16.01 -16.07 0.61
N GLY A 106 -16.14 -17.40 0.69
CA GLY A 106 -16.78 -18.10 1.80
C GLY A 106 -15.86 -18.93 2.70
N GLY A 107 -14.55 -18.91 2.46
CA GLY A 107 -13.53 -19.57 3.28
C GLY A 107 -12.74 -18.58 4.14
N GLY A 108 -11.44 -18.85 4.36
CA GLY A 108 -10.51 -18.00 5.12
C GLY A 108 -9.08 -18.50 5.06
#